data_AF-A0A7Y3I4D0-F1
#
_entry.id   AF-A0A7Y3I4D0-F1
#
_cell.length_a   1.000
_cell.length_b   1.000
_cell.length_c   1.000
_cell.angle_alpha   90.00
_cell.angle_beta   90.00
_cell.angle_gamma   90.00
#
_symmetry.space_group_name_H-M   'P 1'
#
loop_
_entity.id
_entity.type
_entity.pdbx_description
1 polymer ?
#
loop_
_entity_poly.entity_id
_entity_poly.type
_entity_poly.pdbx_seq_one_letter_code
_entity_poly.pdbx_strand_id
1 'polypeptide(L)' 'MPVKTVYETSIEHVSILDEHGKFDAKLGEGLIPDEDVVKLYEHMSVCRHYDEVAF' A
#
# COMPACT_ATOMS: atom_id res chain seq x y z
N MET A 1 36.28 18.54 14.75
CA MET A 1 36.66 18.06 13.40
C MET A 1 35.45 18.20 12.49
N PRO A 2 35.59 18.68 11.24
CA PRO A 2 34.48 18.74 10.31
C PRO A 2 34.12 17.33 9.83
N VAL A 3 32.86 16.94 9.99
CA VAL A 3 32.32 15.65 9.54
C VAL A 3 31.79 15.86 8.11
N LYS A 4 32.23 15.04 7.14
CA LYS A 4 31.79 15.12 5.75
C LYS A 4 31.09 13.83 5.36
N THR A 5 29.83 13.93 4.94
CA THR A 5 29.09 12.80 4.37
C THR A 5 29.68 12.46 3.01
N VAL A 6 30.13 11.22 2.83
CA VAL A 6 30.77 10.73 1.60
C VAL A 6 29.82 9.98 0.68
N TYR A 7 28.69 9.51 1.22
CA TYR A 7 27.66 8.79 0.48
C TYR A 7 26.35 8.85 1.25
N GLU A 8 25.25 9.03 0.53
CA GLU A 8 23.88 9.01 1.05
C GLU A 8 23.00 8.26 0.04
N THR A 9 22.07 7.43 0.53
CA THR A 9 21.13 6.69 -0.31
C THR A 9 19.74 6.73 0.31
N SER A 10 18.72 6.81 -0.54
CA SER A 10 17.31 6.79 -0.17
C SER A 10 16.60 5.67 -0.94
N ILE A 11 15.53 5.13 -0.36
CA ILE A 11 14.60 4.24 -1.05
C ILE A 11 13.26 4.98 -1.12
N GLU A 12 12.78 5.20 -2.33
CA GLU A 12 11.50 5.84 -2.55
C GLU A 12 10.35 4.92 -2.12
N HIS A 13 9.41 5.47 -1.35
CA HIS A 13 8.19 4.77 -0.99
C HIS A 13 7.20 4.85 -2.14
N VAL A 14 6.94 3.71 -2.79
CA VAL A 14 5.99 3.60 -3.89
C VAL A 14 4.63 3.19 -3.33
N SER A 15 3.59 4.00 -3.57
CA SER A 15 2.20 3.68 -3.24
C SER A 15 1.27 3.96 -4.41
N ILE A 16 0.30 3.08 -4.63
CA ILE A 16 -0.77 3.23 -5.62
C ILE A 16 -2.03 3.89 -5.04
N LEU A 17 -2.15 3.92 -3.71
CA LEU A 17 -3.28 4.47 -2.97
C LEU A 17 -2.74 5.22 -1.74
N ASP A 18 -3.05 6.51 -1.62
CA ASP A 18 -2.60 7.29 -0.46
C ASP A 18 -3.53 7.15 0.76
N GLU A 19 -3.12 7.75 1.88
CA GLU A 19 -3.83 7.72 3.16
C GLU A 19 -5.22 8.37 3.14
N HIS A 20 -5.52 9.17 2.12
CA HIS A 20 -6.82 9.79 1.89
C HIS A 20 -7.66 9.03 0.87
N GLY A 21 -7.19 7.87 0.39
CA GLY A 21 -7.87 7.05 -0.59
C GLY A 21 -7.76 7.59 -2.02
N LYS A 22 -6.79 8.45 -2.32
CA LYS A 22 -6.53 8.92 -3.68
C LYS A 22 -5.69 7.89 -4.43
N PHE A 23 -6.24 7.42 -5.54
CA PHE A 23 -5.60 6.42 -6.41
C PHE A 23 -4.69 7.08 -7.45
N ASP A 24 -3.47 6.57 -7.63
CA ASP A 24 -2.57 6.97 -8.71
C ASP A 24 -2.73 6.05 -9.92
N ALA A 25 -3.52 6.49 -10.90
CA ALA A 25 -3.76 5.75 -12.13
C ALA A 25 -2.48 5.46 -12.93
N LYS A 26 -1.45 6.32 -12.84
CA LYS A 26 -0.19 6.09 -13.59
C LYS A 26 0.56 4.86 -13.07
N LEU A 27 0.40 4.55 -11.78
CA LEU A 27 1.05 3.41 -11.15
C LEU A 27 0.12 2.20 -11.07
N GLY A 28 -1.19 2.40 -10.94
CA GLY A 28 -2.14 1.33 -10.62
C GLY A 28 -3.09 0.88 -11.72
N GLU A 29 -3.26 1.65 -12.81
CA GLU A 29 -4.26 1.33 -13.83
C GLU A 29 -3.95 0.00 -14.53
N GLY A 30 -4.94 -0.90 -14.56
CA GLY A 30 -4.81 -2.22 -15.18
C GLY A 30 -3.96 -3.24 -14.40
N LEU A 31 -3.46 -2.91 -13.20
CA LEU A 31 -2.72 -3.87 -12.37
C LEU A 31 -3.63 -4.98 -11.81
N ILE A 32 -4.87 -4.64 -11.46
CA ILE A 32 -5.83 -5.55 -10.84
C ILE A 32 -7.14 -5.44 -11.61
N PRO A 33 -7.72 -6.56 -12.09
CA PRO A 33 -9.07 -6.58 -12.65
C PRO A 33 -10.12 -6.15 -11.62
N ASP A 34 -11.16 -5.45 -12.04
CA ASP A 34 -12.20 -4.93 -11.15
C ASP A 34 -12.84 -6.02 -10.26
N GLU A 35 -13.07 -7.22 -10.81
CA GLU A 35 -13.62 -8.34 -10.05
C GLU A 35 -12.72 -8.80 -8.91
N ASP A 36 -11.40 -8.69 -9.09
CA ASP A 36 -10.42 -9.10 -8.09
C ASP A 36 -10.24 -8.02 -7.01
N VAL A 37 -10.43 -6.74 -7.35
CA VAL A 37 -10.46 -5.64 -6.36
C VAL A 37 -11.57 -5.88 -5.33
N VAL A 38 -12.76 -6.30 -5.77
CA VAL A 38 -13.88 -6.62 -4.88
C VAL A 38 -13.53 -7.80 -3.97
N LYS A 39 -13.02 -8.90 -4.54
CA LYS A 39 -12.62 -10.08 -3.76
C LYS A 39 -11.55 -9.76 -2.71
N LEU A 40 -10.58 -8.91 -3.05
CA LEU A 40 -9.55 -8.47 -2.11
C LEU A 40 -10.15 -7.70 -0.93
N TYR A 41 -11.09 -6.79 -1.19
CA TYR A 41 -11.77 -6.03 -0.15
C TYR A 41 -12.65 -6.91 0.76
N GLU A 42 -13.38 -7.86 0.17
CA GLU A 42 -14.16 -8.85 0.93
C GLU A 42 -13.26 -9.67 1.84
N HIS A 43 -12.13 -10.16 1.31
CA HIS A 43 -11.19 -10.96 2.09
C HIS A 43 -10.56 -10.16 3.24
N MET A 44 -10.22 -8.88 3.03
CA MET A 44 -9.76 -8.01 4.13
C MET A 44 -10.80 -7.87 5.22
N SER A 45 -12.08 -7.75 4.85
CA SER A 45 -13.19 -7.64 5.80
C SER A 45 -13.39 -8.93 6.60
N VAL A 46 -13.26 -10.09 5.94
CA VAL A 46 -13.30 -11.41 6.60
C VAL A 46 -12.16 -11.55 7.60
N CYS A 47 -10.92 -11.21 7.22
CA CYS A 47 -9.78 -11.24 8.14
C CYS A 47 -10.01 -10.32 9.34
N ARG A 48 -10.49 -9.09 9.11
CA ARG A 48 -10.81 -8.15 10.20
C ARG A 48 -11.85 -8.74 11.16
N HIS A 49 -12.90 -9.35 10.64
CA HIS A 49 -13.92 -9.98 11.47
C HIS A 49 -13.36 -11.12 12.33
N TYR A 50 -12.50 -11.96 11.75
CA TYR A 50 -11.85 -13.02 12.52
C TYR A 50 -10.88 -12.48 13.58
N ASP A 51 -10.15 -11.41 13.28
CA ASP A 51 -9.29 -10.74 14.27
C ASP A 51 -10.11 -10.23 15.46
N GLU A 52 -11.27 -9.61 15.23
CA GLU A 52 -12.17 -9.13 16.29
C GLU A 52 -12.79 -10.23 17.16
N VAL A 53 -12.95 -11.43 16.62
CA VAL A 53 -13.49 -12.58 17.37
C VAL A 53 -12.37 -13.31 18.12
N ALA A 54 -11.16 -13.33 17.56
CA ALA A 54 -10.02 -14.08 18.10
C ALA A 54 -9.22 -13.32 19.17
N PHE A 55 -9.25 -11.99 19.18
CA PHE A 55 -8.51 -11.11 20.09
C PHE A 55 -9.41 -10.15 20.87
#